data_AF-A0A2K5XC83-F1
#
_entry.id   AF-A0A2K5XC83-F1
#
_cell.length_a   1.000
_cell.length_b   1.000
_cell.length_c   1.000
_cell.angle_alpha   90.00
_cell.angle_beta   90.00
_cell.angle_gamma   90.00
#
_symmetry.space_group_name_H-M   'P 1'
#
loop_
_entity.id
_entity.type
_entity.pdbx_description
1 polymer ?
#
loop_
_entity_poly.entity_id
_entity_poly.type
_entity_poly.pdbx_seq_one_letter_code
_entity_poly.pdbx_strand_id
1 'polypeptide(L)'
;PTSEGAPTEAGGDAVRAGGTAPSSAQQQHECGDADCREPPENPCDCHREPSPETPDINQLPPSILLKIFSNLSLDERCLSASLVCKYWRDLCLDFQFWKQLDLSSRQQVTDELLEKIASRSQNIIEINISDCRSMSDTGVCVLAFKCPGLLRYTAYRCKQLSDTSIIAVASHCPLLQKVHVGNQDKLTDEGLKQLGSKCRELKDIHFGQCYKISDEGMIVIAKGCLKLQRIYMQENKL
;
A
#
# COMPACT_ATOMS: atom_id res chain seq x y z
N PRO A 1 -29.65 22.90 38.48
CA PRO A 1 -28.31 22.66 37.90
C PRO A 1 -28.13 23.47 36.62
N THR A 2 -27.62 24.67 36.80
CA THR A 2 -27.23 25.65 35.78
C THR A 2 -25.94 25.24 35.09
N SER A 3 -25.88 25.27 33.76
CA SER A 3 -24.80 25.88 32.96
C SER A 3 -24.84 25.37 31.51
N GLU A 4 -25.19 26.25 30.58
CA GLU A 4 -24.69 26.20 29.22
C GLU A 4 -24.18 27.61 28.88
N GLY A 5 -22.88 27.68 28.57
CA GLY A 5 -22.18 28.87 28.19
C GLY A 5 -21.67 28.76 26.76
N ALA A 6 -21.94 29.82 26.00
CA ALA A 6 -21.22 30.27 24.81
C ALA A 6 -21.16 31.82 24.97
N PRO A 7 -20.16 32.56 24.44
CA PRO A 7 -19.72 32.44 23.05
C PRO A 7 -18.20 32.62 22.77
N THR A 8 -17.89 32.29 21.52
CA THR A 8 -16.72 32.60 20.70
C THR A 8 -16.52 34.10 20.47
N GLU A 9 -15.27 34.59 20.51
CA GLU A 9 -14.66 35.55 19.55
C GLU A 9 -13.13 35.60 19.80
N ALA A 10 -12.32 35.37 18.76
CA ALA A 10 -10.90 35.72 18.74
C ALA A 10 -10.46 35.98 17.29
N GLY A 11 -10.51 37.25 16.90
CA GLY A 11 -9.85 37.79 15.72
C GLY A 11 -9.02 39.00 16.14
N GLY A 12 -7.83 39.17 15.57
CA GLY A 12 -6.99 40.34 15.83
C GLY A 12 -5.51 40.09 15.59
N ASP A 13 -5.11 40.15 14.33
CA ASP A 13 -3.74 40.06 13.85
C ASP A 13 -3.05 41.44 13.83
N ALA A 14 -1.72 41.41 13.88
CA ALA A 14 -0.75 42.40 13.41
C ALA A 14 -0.81 43.88 13.88
N VAL A 15 0.16 44.28 14.72
CA VAL A 15 0.83 45.59 14.61
C VAL A 15 2.33 45.41 14.88
N ARG A 16 3.16 45.63 13.85
CA ARG A 16 4.63 45.71 13.93
C ARG A 16 5.10 46.84 13.02
N ALA A 17 5.60 47.95 13.60
CA ALA A 17 6.52 48.89 12.93
C ALA A 17 7.04 49.95 13.91
N GLY A 18 8.33 50.29 13.78
CA GLY A 18 9.02 51.42 14.41
C GLY A 18 9.94 50.97 15.56
N GLY A 19 11.24 51.25 15.58
CA GLY A 19 12.11 52.01 14.69
C GLY A 19 13.51 52.13 15.33
N THR A 20 14.47 52.52 14.48
CA THR A 20 15.73 53.23 14.79
C THR A 20 16.86 52.55 15.59
N ALA A 21 18.02 52.49 14.91
CA ALA A 21 19.38 52.27 15.41
C ALA A 21 19.92 53.48 16.22
N PRO A 22 21.13 53.46 16.84
CA PRO A 22 22.39 53.55 16.07
C PRO A 22 23.63 52.77 16.60
N SER A 23 24.53 52.56 15.64
CA SER A 23 25.99 52.34 15.64
C SER A 23 26.83 52.78 16.85
N SER A 24 27.87 52.00 17.19
CA SER A 24 29.26 52.52 17.36
C SER A 24 30.36 51.44 17.40
N ALA A 25 31.50 51.80 16.77
CA ALA A 25 32.90 51.39 16.98
C ALA A 25 33.31 49.91 16.76
N GLN A 26 34.03 49.53 15.68
CA GLN A 26 35.47 49.73 15.42
C GLN A 26 36.42 49.26 16.54
N GLN A 27 37.13 48.14 16.29
CA GLN A 27 38.58 48.07 16.48
C GLN A 27 39.19 46.97 15.60
N GLN A 28 40.05 47.42 14.69
CA GLN A 28 40.98 46.64 13.89
C GLN A 28 42.24 46.36 14.72
N HIS A 29 42.88 45.21 14.49
CA HIS A 29 44.29 45.01 14.80
C HIS A 29 44.99 44.40 13.59
N GLU A 30 46.00 45.12 13.10
CA GLU A 30 46.99 44.80 12.07
C GLU A 30 47.84 43.57 12.48
N CYS A 31 48.11 42.62 11.58
CA CYS A 31 49.18 42.55 10.56
C CYS A 31 50.53 42.03 11.10
N GLY A 32 51.10 41.05 10.41
CA GLY A 32 52.43 40.48 10.66
C GLY A 32 52.76 39.35 9.68
N ASP A 33 53.32 39.72 8.52
CA ASP A 33 53.96 38.83 7.53
C ASP A 33 55.11 38.02 8.15
N ALA A 34 55.27 36.75 7.74
CA ALA A 34 56.53 36.24 7.17
C ALA A 34 56.50 34.72 6.90
N ASP A 35 56.91 34.41 5.66
CA ASP A 35 57.73 33.27 5.23
C ASP A 35 57.05 32.09 4.52
N CYS A 36 57.40 32.00 3.24
CA CYS A 36 57.01 31.02 2.25
C CYS A 36 57.92 29.79 2.36
N ARG A 37 57.37 28.59 2.56
CA ARG A 37 58.03 27.33 2.11
C ARG A 37 56.99 26.30 1.68
N GLU A 38 56.88 26.12 0.37
CA GLU A 38 56.23 24.97 -0.26
C GLU A 38 57.03 23.69 0.05
N PRO A 39 56.38 22.54 0.33
CA PRO A 39 57.07 21.26 0.42
C PRO A 39 57.34 20.66 -0.97
N PRO A 40 58.41 19.86 -1.14
CA PRO A 40 58.92 19.48 -2.45
C PRO A 40 58.00 18.47 -3.16
N GLU A 41 57.85 18.68 -4.47
CA GLU A 41 57.24 17.74 -5.41
C GLU A 41 58.00 16.41 -5.40
N ASN A 42 57.27 15.32 -5.18
CA ASN A 42 57.81 13.96 -5.22
C ASN A 42 57.40 13.34 -6.57
N PRO A 43 58.32 13.08 -7.52
CA PRO A 43 57.99 12.47 -8.79
C PRO A 43 58.02 10.94 -8.63
N CYS A 44 56.85 10.34 -8.40
CA CYS A 44 56.67 8.89 -8.49
C CYS A 44 55.55 8.58 -9.46
N ASP A 45 55.92 8.11 -10.65
CA ASP A 45 55.07 7.33 -11.54
C ASP A 45 54.49 6.15 -10.75
N CYS A 46 53.17 6.10 -10.64
CA CYS A 46 52.48 4.83 -10.48
C CYS A 46 51.21 4.88 -11.32
N HIS A 47 51.19 4.03 -12.34
CA HIS A 47 49.98 3.61 -13.02
C HIS A 47 48.90 3.30 -11.98
N ARG A 48 47.95 4.22 -11.81
CA ARG A 48 46.72 3.95 -11.07
C ARG A 48 45.86 3.10 -12.00
N GLU A 49 46.08 1.79 -11.96
CA GLU A 49 45.09 0.81 -12.40
C GLU A 49 43.72 1.29 -11.89
N PRO A 50 42.69 1.43 -12.75
CA PRO A 50 41.37 1.79 -12.27
C PRO A 50 41.00 0.77 -11.20
N SER A 51 40.73 1.23 -9.98
CA SER A 51 40.23 0.34 -8.93
C SER A 51 39.05 -0.43 -9.51
N PRO A 52 38.96 -1.76 -9.35
CA PRO A 52 37.83 -2.51 -9.88
C PRO A 52 36.56 -1.86 -9.35
N GLU A 53 35.75 -1.29 -10.26
CA GLU A 53 34.51 -0.63 -9.88
C GLU A 53 33.71 -1.66 -9.08
N THR A 54 33.53 -1.40 -7.79
CA THR A 54 32.73 -2.28 -6.95
C THR A 54 31.34 -2.30 -7.55
N PRO A 55 30.77 -3.47 -7.86
CA PRO A 55 29.48 -3.53 -8.53
C PRO A 55 28.42 -2.83 -7.67
N ASP A 56 27.86 -1.74 -8.21
CA ASP A 56 26.82 -0.94 -7.55
C ASP A 56 25.46 -1.23 -8.20
N ILE A 57 24.58 -1.84 -7.43
CA ILE A 57 23.22 -2.16 -7.82
C ILE A 57 22.39 -0.90 -8.17
N ASN A 58 22.73 0.27 -7.64
CA ASN A 58 22.02 1.52 -7.91
C ASN A 58 22.24 2.05 -9.34
N GLN A 59 23.18 1.47 -10.09
CA GLN A 59 23.39 1.78 -11.50
C GLN A 59 22.33 1.14 -12.42
N LEU A 60 21.56 0.17 -11.89
CA LEU A 60 20.45 -0.41 -12.64
C LEU A 60 19.33 0.61 -12.83
N PRO A 61 18.63 0.61 -13.98
CA PRO A 61 17.47 1.46 -14.18
C PRO A 61 16.40 1.22 -13.10
N PRO A 62 15.63 2.26 -12.69
CA PRO A 62 14.59 2.14 -11.67
C PRO A 62 13.60 1.00 -11.96
N SER A 63 13.24 0.79 -13.23
CA SER A 63 12.34 -0.28 -13.65
C SER A 63 12.86 -1.68 -13.34
N ILE A 64 14.18 -1.89 -13.39
CA ILE A 64 14.83 -3.15 -13.05
C ILE A 64 14.85 -3.33 -11.53
N LEU A 65 15.20 -2.29 -10.78
CA LEU A 65 15.17 -2.32 -9.30
C LEU A 65 13.76 -2.58 -8.77
N LEU A 66 12.75 -1.91 -9.33
CA LEU A 66 11.35 -2.14 -9.02
C LEU A 66 10.92 -3.57 -9.36
N LYS A 67 11.38 -4.12 -10.49
CA LYS A 67 11.12 -5.52 -10.84
C LYS A 67 11.79 -6.48 -9.85
N ILE A 68 13.01 -6.18 -9.37
CA ILE A 68 13.68 -6.96 -8.31
C ILE A 68 12.85 -6.89 -7.02
N PHE A 69 12.52 -5.68 -6.55
CA PHE A 69 11.73 -5.47 -5.32
C PHE A 69 10.30 -6.03 -5.42
N SER A 70 9.76 -6.20 -6.62
CA SER A 70 8.45 -6.86 -6.81
C SER A 70 8.45 -8.34 -6.41
N ASN A 71 9.61 -8.99 -6.35
CA ASN A 71 9.75 -10.37 -5.87
C ASN A 71 9.97 -10.46 -4.36
N LEU A 72 10.19 -9.34 -3.68
CA LEU A 72 10.27 -9.28 -2.21
C LEU A 72 8.86 -9.22 -1.63
N SER A 73 8.65 -9.91 -0.52
CA SER A 73 7.48 -9.75 0.33
C SER A 73 7.36 -8.30 0.81
N LEU A 74 6.16 -7.88 1.22
CA LEU A 74 5.98 -6.53 1.76
C LEU A 74 6.82 -6.32 3.03
N ASP A 75 7.02 -7.36 3.84
CA ASP A 75 7.83 -7.26 5.06
C ASP A 75 9.32 -7.07 4.71
N GLU A 76 9.87 -7.83 3.76
CA GLU A 76 11.24 -7.62 3.27
C GLU A 76 11.43 -6.23 2.65
N ARG A 77 10.45 -5.74 1.89
CA ARG A 77 10.50 -4.38 1.34
C ARG A 77 10.50 -3.33 2.44
N CYS A 78 9.55 -3.41 3.38
CA CYS A 78 9.33 -2.39 4.39
C CYS A 78 10.40 -2.43 5.49
N LEU A 79 10.81 -3.61 5.96
CA LEU A 79 11.68 -3.78 7.12
C LEU A 79 13.15 -3.99 6.76
N SER A 80 13.49 -4.22 5.48
CA SER A 80 14.87 -4.41 5.05
C SER A 80 15.23 -3.50 3.88
N ALA A 81 14.63 -3.68 2.71
CA ALA A 81 15.03 -2.95 1.51
C ALA A 81 14.88 -1.43 1.65
N SER A 82 13.78 -0.95 2.26
CA SER A 82 13.55 0.49 2.48
C SER A 82 14.54 1.14 3.45
N LEU A 83 15.26 0.33 4.23
CA LEU A 83 16.24 0.79 5.22
C LEU A 83 17.66 0.87 4.64
N VAL A 84 17.92 0.32 3.45
CA VAL A 84 19.25 0.29 2.83
C VAL A 84 19.74 1.70 2.49
N CYS A 85 18.94 2.49 1.76
CA CYS A 85 19.24 3.88 1.42
C CYS A 85 17.97 4.68 1.08
N LYS A 86 18.09 6.00 0.94
CA LYS A 86 16.96 6.87 0.55
C LYS A 86 16.35 6.46 -0.78
N TYR A 87 17.19 6.14 -1.77
CA TYR A 87 16.73 5.74 -3.10
C TYR A 87 15.90 4.44 -3.06
N TRP A 88 16.35 3.43 -2.31
CA TRP A 88 15.61 2.18 -2.15
C TRP A 88 14.31 2.36 -1.39
N ARG A 89 14.27 3.27 -0.41
CA ARG A 89 13.04 3.65 0.28
C ARG A 89 12.01 4.22 -0.67
N ASP A 90 12.42 5.17 -1.51
CA ASP A 90 11.53 5.83 -2.47
C ASP A 90 11.01 4.82 -3.49
N LEU A 91 11.86 3.90 -3.99
CA LEU A 91 11.45 2.83 -4.88
C LEU A 91 10.54 1.79 -4.21
N CYS A 92 10.85 1.38 -2.98
CA CYS A 92 10.03 0.42 -2.23
C CYS A 92 8.63 0.98 -1.97
N LEU A 93 8.52 2.30 -1.78
CA LEU A 93 7.27 3.03 -1.59
C LEU A 93 6.63 3.51 -2.89
N ASP A 94 7.18 3.15 -4.06
CA ASP A 94 6.58 3.51 -5.34
C ASP A 94 5.32 2.67 -5.63
N PHE A 95 4.17 3.31 -5.41
CA PHE A 95 2.84 2.75 -5.58
C PHE A 95 2.48 2.45 -7.04
N GLN A 96 3.22 2.99 -8.03
CA GLN A 96 2.96 2.76 -9.46
C GLN A 96 3.10 1.29 -9.85
N PHE A 97 3.87 0.51 -9.10
CA PHE A 97 4.18 -0.89 -9.40
C PHE A 97 3.58 -1.90 -8.42
N TRP A 98 2.84 -1.43 -7.41
CA TRP A 98 2.15 -2.31 -6.45
C TRP A 98 0.87 -2.90 -7.05
N LYS A 99 1.06 -3.81 -8.03
CA LYS A 99 -0.05 -4.53 -8.66
C LYS A 99 -0.57 -5.65 -7.77
N GLN A 100 0.32 -6.32 -7.06
CA GLN A 100 -0.02 -7.44 -6.19
C GLN A 100 0.37 -7.11 -4.77
N LEU A 101 -0.59 -7.20 -3.86
CA LEU A 101 -0.41 -6.81 -2.47
C LEU A 101 -0.87 -7.94 -1.55
N ASP A 102 0.10 -8.58 -0.90
CA ASP A 102 -0.18 -9.50 0.19
C ASP A 102 -0.08 -8.74 1.51
N LEU A 103 -1.22 -8.62 2.21
CA LEU A 103 -1.39 -8.02 3.53
C LEU A 103 -1.74 -9.06 4.60
N SER A 104 -1.70 -10.36 4.28
CA SER A 104 -2.23 -11.40 5.15
C SER A 104 -1.56 -11.46 6.52
N SER A 105 -2.32 -11.86 7.54
CA SER A 105 -1.90 -12.01 8.95
C SER A 105 -1.38 -10.74 9.63
N ARG A 106 -1.56 -9.56 9.02
CA ARG A 106 -1.10 -8.29 9.57
C ARG A 106 -2.20 -7.60 10.38
N GLN A 107 -2.01 -7.54 11.70
CA GLN A 107 -2.99 -6.95 12.62
C GLN A 107 -3.15 -5.42 12.46
N GLN A 108 -2.13 -4.76 11.89
CA GLN A 108 -2.13 -3.34 11.56
C GLN A 108 -2.98 -2.98 10.33
N VAL A 109 -3.55 -3.96 9.63
CA VAL A 109 -4.42 -3.72 8.48
C VAL A 109 -5.79 -3.29 8.97
N THR A 110 -6.01 -1.98 8.94
CA THR A 110 -7.26 -1.30 9.29
C THR A 110 -7.94 -0.73 8.05
N ASP A 111 -9.20 -0.29 8.20
CA ASP A 111 -9.92 0.39 7.12
C ASP A 111 -9.19 1.65 6.64
N GLU A 112 -8.62 2.43 7.57
CA GLU A 112 -7.84 3.62 7.25
C GLU A 112 -6.57 3.27 6.43
N LEU A 113 -5.90 2.17 6.77
CA LEU A 113 -4.74 1.72 6.00
C LEU A 113 -5.14 1.29 4.59
N LEU A 114 -6.22 0.51 4.46
CA LEU A 114 -6.74 0.10 3.16
C LEU A 114 -7.15 1.30 2.29
N GLU A 115 -7.82 2.28 2.88
CA GLU A 115 -8.17 3.52 2.20
C GLU A 115 -6.94 4.30 1.73
N LYS A 116 -5.91 4.42 2.58
CA LYS A 116 -4.65 5.06 2.23
C LYS A 116 -3.96 4.35 1.07
N ILE A 117 -3.91 3.02 1.10
CA ILE A 117 -3.32 2.19 0.03
C ILE A 117 -4.11 2.38 -1.27
N ALA A 118 -5.43 2.23 -1.23
CA ALA A 118 -6.31 2.34 -2.39
C ALA A 118 -6.33 3.76 -2.98
N SER A 119 -6.12 4.78 -2.16
CA SER A 119 -6.03 6.18 -2.62
C SER A 119 -4.68 6.50 -3.28
N ARG A 120 -3.62 5.78 -2.93
CA ARG A 120 -2.28 5.97 -3.51
C ARG A 120 -2.05 5.14 -4.78
N SER A 121 -2.67 3.97 -4.88
CA SER A 121 -2.57 3.10 -6.05
C SER A 121 -3.94 2.60 -6.49
N GLN A 122 -4.30 2.91 -7.74
CA GLN A 122 -5.50 2.39 -8.40
C GLN A 122 -5.16 1.20 -9.33
N ASN A 123 -3.89 0.78 -9.35
CA ASN A 123 -3.36 -0.26 -10.25
C ASN A 123 -3.29 -1.65 -9.59
N ILE A 124 -3.96 -1.84 -8.44
CA ILE A 124 -3.99 -3.11 -7.72
C ILE A 124 -4.80 -4.12 -8.52
N ILE A 125 -4.15 -5.21 -8.94
CA ILE A 125 -4.76 -6.34 -9.66
C ILE A 125 -4.96 -7.55 -8.75
N GLU A 126 -4.19 -7.68 -7.68
CA GLU A 126 -4.32 -8.77 -6.71
C GLU A 126 -4.16 -8.24 -5.29
N ILE A 127 -5.09 -8.63 -4.43
CA ILE A 127 -5.00 -8.35 -3.00
C ILE A 127 -5.28 -9.60 -2.17
N ASN A 128 -4.46 -9.80 -1.15
CA ASN A 128 -4.66 -10.80 -0.11
C ASN A 128 -4.75 -10.11 1.26
N ILE A 129 -5.90 -10.19 1.91
CA ILE A 129 -6.19 -9.65 3.24
C ILE A 129 -6.57 -10.75 4.23
N SER A 130 -6.12 -11.99 3.98
CA SER A 130 -6.42 -13.13 4.84
C SER A 130 -5.95 -12.91 6.27
N ASP A 131 -6.73 -13.36 7.27
CA ASP A 131 -6.45 -13.21 8.70
C ASP A 131 -6.30 -11.76 9.22
N CYS A 132 -6.66 -10.75 8.43
CA CYS A 132 -6.72 -9.36 8.87
C CYS A 132 -8.06 -9.10 9.58
N ARG A 133 -8.04 -9.03 10.92
CA ARG A 133 -9.27 -8.91 11.74
C ARG A 133 -9.63 -7.48 12.16
N SER A 134 -8.71 -6.53 11.99
CA SER A 134 -8.87 -5.13 12.39
C SER A 134 -9.57 -4.25 11.36
N MET A 135 -10.02 -4.84 10.25
CA MET A 135 -10.73 -4.17 9.15
C MET A 135 -12.18 -4.64 9.06
N SER A 136 -13.04 -3.81 8.48
CA SER A 136 -14.47 -4.05 8.30
C SER A 136 -14.87 -4.03 6.82
N ASP A 137 -16.17 -4.21 6.56
CA ASP A 137 -16.73 -4.10 5.21
C ASP A 137 -16.43 -2.72 4.59
N THR A 138 -16.38 -1.65 5.41
CA THR A 138 -16.09 -0.29 4.94
C THR A 138 -14.75 -0.19 4.21
N GLY A 139 -13.69 -0.76 4.79
CA GLY A 139 -12.36 -0.78 4.17
C GLY A 139 -12.35 -1.52 2.84
N VAL A 140 -13.05 -2.67 2.76
CA VAL A 140 -13.18 -3.43 1.50
C VAL A 140 -13.98 -2.64 0.45
N CYS A 141 -15.06 -1.97 0.86
CA CYS A 141 -15.88 -1.17 -0.04
C CYS A 141 -15.06 -0.03 -0.67
N VAL A 142 -14.29 0.70 0.12
CA VAL A 142 -13.42 1.78 -0.37
C VAL A 142 -12.34 1.24 -1.31
N LEU A 143 -11.71 0.12 -0.93
CA LEU A 143 -10.73 -0.56 -1.78
C LEU A 143 -11.32 -0.95 -3.13
N ALA A 144 -12.48 -1.62 -3.14
CA ALA A 144 -13.15 -2.06 -4.36
C ALA A 144 -13.51 -0.88 -5.27
N PHE A 145 -14.08 0.19 -4.68
CA PHE A 145 -14.43 1.40 -5.41
C PHE A 145 -13.23 2.05 -6.10
N LYS A 146 -12.07 2.10 -5.42
CA LYS A 146 -10.84 2.74 -5.95
C LYS A 146 -10.00 1.82 -6.86
N CYS A 147 -10.24 0.51 -6.84
CA CYS A 147 -9.45 -0.49 -7.58
C CYS A 147 -10.31 -1.30 -8.57
N PRO A 148 -10.92 -0.67 -9.60
CA PRO A 148 -11.81 -1.38 -10.54
C PRO A 148 -11.08 -2.43 -11.41
N GLY A 149 -9.76 -2.34 -11.50
CA GLY A 149 -8.89 -3.30 -12.21
C GLY A 149 -8.56 -4.58 -11.42
N LEU A 150 -9.17 -4.80 -10.26
CA LEU A 150 -8.89 -5.96 -9.42
C LEU A 150 -9.28 -7.27 -10.14
N LEU A 151 -8.31 -8.19 -10.23
CA LEU A 151 -8.46 -9.51 -10.85
C LEU A 151 -8.53 -10.62 -9.82
N ARG A 152 -7.91 -10.45 -8.66
CA ARG A 152 -7.74 -11.53 -7.66
C ARG A 152 -7.99 -10.98 -6.27
N TYR A 153 -9.01 -11.51 -5.60
CA TYR A 153 -9.38 -11.14 -4.23
C TYR A 153 -9.27 -12.36 -3.32
N THR A 154 -8.48 -12.25 -2.25
CA THR A 154 -8.27 -13.31 -1.26
C THR A 154 -8.48 -12.75 0.16
N ALA A 155 -9.39 -13.35 0.93
CA ALA A 155 -9.75 -12.91 2.28
C ALA A 155 -10.14 -14.10 3.18
N TYR A 156 -9.24 -15.08 3.33
CA TYR A 156 -9.50 -16.24 4.18
C TYR A 156 -9.62 -15.85 5.65
N ARG A 157 -10.53 -16.52 6.37
CA ARG A 157 -10.70 -16.39 7.84
C ARG A 157 -11.02 -14.97 8.32
N CYS A 158 -11.52 -14.11 7.43
CA CYS A 158 -12.03 -12.78 7.77
C CYS A 158 -13.51 -12.86 8.16
N LYS A 159 -13.81 -13.51 9.30
CA LYS A 159 -15.16 -13.78 9.82
C LYS A 159 -15.98 -12.53 10.12
N GLN A 160 -15.32 -11.39 10.30
CA GLN A 160 -15.97 -10.12 10.58
C GLN A 160 -16.67 -9.52 9.34
N LEU A 161 -16.18 -9.86 8.14
CA LEU A 161 -16.72 -9.38 6.86
C LEU A 161 -18.05 -10.06 6.53
N SER A 162 -18.91 -9.35 5.82
CA SER A 162 -20.25 -9.80 5.39
C SER A 162 -20.42 -9.73 3.87
N ASP A 163 -21.62 -10.10 3.40
CA ASP A 163 -22.03 -9.91 2.00
C ASP A 163 -21.74 -8.50 1.49
N THR A 164 -21.85 -7.47 2.33
CA THR A 164 -21.54 -6.07 1.96
C THR A 164 -20.20 -5.93 1.25
N SER A 165 -19.16 -6.56 1.78
CA SER A 165 -17.81 -6.53 1.21
C SER A 165 -17.76 -7.17 -0.19
N ILE A 166 -18.37 -8.35 -0.34
CA ILE A 166 -18.38 -9.12 -1.58
C ILE A 166 -19.25 -8.46 -2.64
N ILE A 167 -20.38 -7.88 -2.24
CA ILE A 167 -21.26 -7.12 -3.12
C ILE A 167 -20.53 -5.90 -3.67
N ALA A 168 -19.77 -5.17 -2.84
CA ALA A 168 -18.97 -4.04 -3.29
C ALA A 168 -17.87 -4.48 -4.26
N VAL A 169 -17.13 -5.54 -3.94
CA VAL A 169 -16.13 -6.14 -4.85
C VAL A 169 -16.77 -6.53 -6.18
N ALA A 170 -17.90 -7.23 -6.17
CA ALA A 170 -18.60 -7.62 -7.38
C ALA A 170 -19.09 -6.44 -8.22
N SER A 171 -19.51 -5.36 -7.55
CA SER A 171 -20.09 -4.19 -8.20
C SER A 171 -19.05 -3.27 -8.83
N HIS A 172 -17.87 -3.16 -8.23
CA HIS A 172 -16.83 -2.23 -8.68
C HIS A 172 -15.69 -2.92 -9.45
N CYS A 173 -15.54 -4.24 -9.33
CA CYS A 173 -14.45 -5.00 -9.96
C CYS A 173 -15.00 -6.09 -10.91
N PRO A 174 -15.57 -5.73 -12.08
CA PRO A 174 -16.20 -6.71 -12.99
C PRO A 174 -15.20 -7.65 -13.68
N LEU A 175 -13.90 -7.31 -13.69
CA LEU A 175 -12.82 -8.09 -14.30
C LEU A 175 -12.29 -9.23 -13.41
N LEU A 176 -12.93 -9.46 -12.26
CA LEU A 176 -12.50 -10.41 -11.26
C LEU A 176 -12.41 -11.84 -11.84
N GLN A 177 -11.28 -12.49 -11.60
CA GLN A 177 -10.96 -13.84 -12.10
C GLN A 177 -10.81 -14.85 -10.96
N LYS A 178 -10.40 -14.41 -9.77
CA LYS A 178 -10.20 -15.26 -8.59
C LYS A 178 -10.87 -14.65 -7.36
N VAL A 179 -11.70 -15.43 -6.66
CA VAL A 179 -12.32 -15.06 -5.39
C VAL A 179 -12.16 -16.17 -4.37
N HIS A 180 -11.32 -15.93 -3.39
CA HIS A 180 -10.98 -16.90 -2.35
C HIS A 180 -11.37 -16.33 -0.98
N VAL A 181 -12.50 -16.79 -0.43
CA VAL A 181 -13.13 -16.18 0.75
C VAL A 181 -13.63 -17.24 1.73
N GLY A 182 -12.78 -18.23 2.00
CA GLY A 182 -13.12 -19.32 2.91
C GLY A 182 -13.24 -18.88 4.37
N ASN A 183 -14.12 -19.56 5.11
CA ASN A 183 -14.34 -19.37 6.55
C ASN A 183 -14.86 -17.96 6.89
N GLN A 184 -15.86 -17.49 6.15
CA GLN A 184 -16.60 -16.24 6.41
C GLN A 184 -18.03 -16.55 6.90
N ASP A 185 -18.26 -16.40 8.21
CA ASP A 185 -19.51 -16.83 8.88
C ASP A 185 -20.76 -16.01 8.50
N LYS A 186 -20.58 -14.86 7.83
CA LYS A 186 -21.65 -13.94 7.43
C LYS A 186 -21.89 -13.91 5.91
N LEU A 187 -21.16 -14.72 5.14
CA LEU A 187 -21.32 -14.81 3.69
C LEU A 187 -22.54 -15.68 3.36
N THR A 188 -23.51 -15.14 2.63
CA THR A 188 -24.75 -15.79 2.22
C THR A 188 -24.90 -15.85 0.70
N ASP A 189 -25.99 -16.46 0.23
CA ASP A 189 -26.32 -16.51 -1.18
C ASP A 189 -26.49 -15.13 -1.82
N GLU A 190 -26.81 -14.07 -1.08
CA GLU A 190 -26.95 -12.73 -1.66
C GLU A 190 -25.61 -12.20 -2.19
N GLY A 191 -24.52 -12.37 -1.44
CA GLY A 191 -23.18 -12.04 -1.91
C GLY A 191 -22.79 -12.82 -3.16
N LEU A 192 -23.11 -14.12 -3.19
CA LEU A 192 -22.85 -14.99 -4.34
C LEU A 192 -23.67 -14.62 -5.57
N LYS A 193 -24.94 -14.24 -5.39
CA LYS A 193 -25.81 -13.79 -6.49
C LYS A 193 -25.24 -12.55 -7.18
N GLN A 194 -24.72 -11.60 -6.40
CA GLN A 194 -24.06 -10.41 -6.96
C GLN A 194 -22.76 -10.77 -7.69
N LEU A 195 -21.93 -11.64 -7.12
CA LEU A 195 -20.72 -12.16 -7.80
C LEU A 195 -21.06 -12.83 -9.13
N GLY A 196 -22.00 -13.77 -9.13
CA GLY A 196 -22.39 -14.52 -10.33
C GLY A 196 -22.98 -13.63 -11.42
N SER A 197 -23.74 -12.60 -11.03
CA SER A 197 -24.38 -11.69 -11.98
C SER A 197 -23.41 -10.68 -12.62
N LYS A 198 -22.41 -10.21 -11.86
CA LYS A 198 -21.54 -9.09 -12.25
C LYS A 198 -20.14 -9.51 -12.70
N CYS A 199 -19.55 -10.55 -12.10
CA CYS A 199 -18.18 -10.98 -12.38
C CYS A 199 -18.15 -12.16 -13.36
N ARG A 200 -18.47 -11.89 -14.64
CA ARG A 200 -18.53 -12.93 -15.69
C ARG A 200 -17.17 -13.48 -16.12
N GLU A 201 -16.09 -12.83 -15.68
CA GLU A 201 -14.70 -13.24 -15.94
C GLU A 201 -14.12 -14.21 -14.90
N LEU A 202 -14.92 -14.62 -13.92
CA LEU A 202 -14.49 -15.53 -12.86
C LEU A 202 -14.03 -16.88 -13.39
N LYS A 203 -12.87 -17.32 -12.89
CA LYS A 203 -12.19 -18.58 -13.25
C LYS A 203 -11.95 -19.47 -12.03
N ASP A 204 -11.80 -18.89 -10.85
CA ASP A 204 -11.33 -19.60 -9.65
C ASP A 204 -12.09 -19.11 -8.42
N ILE A 205 -12.91 -19.98 -7.82
CA ILE A 205 -13.68 -19.67 -6.62
C ILE A 205 -13.37 -20.66 -5.49
N HIS A 206 -13.25 -20.13 -4.28
CA HIS A 206 -13.08 -20.93 -3.07
C HIS A 206 -13.98 -20.39 -1.94
N PHE A 207 -14.96 -21.19 -1.54
CA PHE A 207 -15.96 -20.87 -0.51
C PHE A 207 -16.01 -21.89 0.64
N GLY A 208 -14.91 -22.62 0.88
CA GLY A 208 -14.85 -23.60 1.97
C GLY A 208 -15.16 -22.99 3.34
N GLN A 209 -15.89 -23.75 4.18
CA GLN A 209 -16.32 -23.38 5.53
C GLN A 209 -17.18 -22.11 5.60
N CYS A 210 -17.90 -21.80 4.52
CA CYS A 210 -18.92 -20.75 4.50
C CYS A 210 -20.30 -21.40 4.67
N TYR A 211 -20.69 -21.62 5.93
CA TYR A 211 -21.84 -22.45 6.30
C TYR A 211 -23.23 -21.87 5.98
N LYS A 212 -23.31 -20.63 5.48
CA LYS A 212 -24.56 -19.94 5.11
C LYS A 212 -24.78 -19.83 3.60
N ILE A 213 -23.90 -20.44 2.81
CA ILE A 213 -24.09 -20.61 1.37
C ILE A 213 -24.95 -21.85 1.12
N SER A 214 -25.92 -21.73 0.22
CA SER A 214 -26.76 -22.83 -0.27
C SER A 214 -26.65 -22.98 -1.80
N ASP A 215 -27.43 -23.91 -2.35
CA ASP A 215 -27.51 -24.12 -3.80
C ASP A 215 -28.00 -22.89 -4.56
N GLU A 216 -28.80 -22.02 -3.95
CA GLU A 216 -29.34 -20.82 -4.60
C GLU A 216 -28.24 -19.88 -5.10
N GLY A 217 -27.24 -19.59 -4.27
CA GLY A 217 -26.10 -18.76 -4.67
C GLY A 217 -25.23 -19.46 -5.73
N MET A 218 -25.03 -20.76 -5.57
CA MET A 218 -24.19 -21.55 -6.48
C MET A 218 -24.80 -21.71 -7.87
N ILE A 219 -26.13 -21.85 -7.98
CA ILE A 219 -26.84 -21.87 -9.28
C ILE A 219 -26.60 -20.57 -10.04
N VAL A 220 -26.61 -19.42 -9.35
CA VAL A 220 -26.39 -18.12 -10.01
C VAL A 220 -24.93 -17.96 -10.45
N ILE A 221 -23.97 -18.41 -9.64
CA ILE A 221 -22.55 -18.48 -10.04
C ILE A 221 -22.39 -19.36 -11.29
N ALA A 222 -22.97 -20.56 -11.29
CA ALA A 222 -22.88 -21.50 -12.41
C ALA A 222 -23.48 -20.95 -13.71
N LYS A 223 -24.58 -20.19 -13.62
CA LYS A 223 -25.22 -19.55 -14.78
C LYS A 223 -24.44 -18.35 -15.31
N GLY A 224 -23.84 -17.55 -14.43
CA GLY A 224 -23.20 -16.29 -14.81
C GLY A 224 -21.71 -16.40 -15.17
N CYS A 225 -20.98 -17.30 -14.52
CA CYS A 225 -19.52 -17.41 -14.61
C CYS A 225 -19.11 -18.56 -15.54
N LEU A 226 -19.35 -18.42 -16.84
CA LEU A 226 -19.08 -19.47 -17.84
C LEU A 226 -17.60 -19.79 -18.06
N LYS A 227 -16.69 -18.97 -17.50
CA LYS A 227 -15.23 -19.14 -17.58
C LYS A 227 -14.66 -19.87 -16.37
N LEU A 228 -15.51 -20.38 -15.47
CA LEU A 228 -15.07 -21.04 -14.25
C LEU A 228 -14.27 -22.32 -14.57
N GLN A 229 -13.08 -22.42 -13.98
CA GLN A 229 -12.13 -23.52 -14.16
C GLN A 229 -11.82 -24.25 -12.86
N ARG A 230 -11.90 -23.54 -11.72
CA ARG A 230 -11.66 -24.10 -10.38
C ARG A 230 -12.78 -23.70 -9.44
N ILE A 231 -13.29 -24.68 -8.73
CA ILE A 231 -14.28 -24.53 -7.68
C ILE A 231 -13.83 -25.36 -6.49
N TYR A 232 -13.80 -24.74 -5.31
CA TYR A 232 -13.52 -25.44 -4.06
C TYR A 232 -14.55 -25.08 -2.99
N MET A 233 -15.16 -26.12 -2.43
CA MET A 233 -16.11 -26.06 -1.32
C MET A 233 -15.78 -27.21 -0.37
N GLN A 234 -15.81 -26.95 0.92
CA GLN A 234 -15.50 -27.91 1.99
C GLN A 234 -16.36 -27.54 3.19
N GLU A 235 -17.05 -28.51 3.79
CA GLU A 235 -17.87 -28.29 4.99
C GLU A 235 -18.93 -27.18 4.82
N ASN A 236 -19.48 -27.00 3.61
CA ASN A 236 -20.63 -26.13 3.38
C ASN A 236 -21.92 -26.90 3.68
N LYS A 237 -22.94 -26.22 4.20
CA LYS A 237 -24.29 -26.80 4.40
C LYS A 237 -25.06 -26.69 3.07
N LEU A 238 -24.68 -27.52 2.10
CA LEU A 238 -25.40 -27.66 0.84
C LEU A 238 -26.63 -28.54 1.04
#